data_AF-C6TF03-F1
#
_entry.id   AF-C6TF03-F1
#
_cell.length_a   1.000
_cell.length_b   1.000
_cell.length_c   1.000
_cell.angle_alpha   90.00
_cell.angle_beta   90.00
_cell.angle_gamma   90.00
#
_symmetry.space_group_name_H-M   'P 1'
#
loop_
_entity.id
_entity.type
_entity.pdbx_description
1 polymer ?
#
loop_
_entity_poly.entity_id
_entity_poly.type
_entity_poly.pdbx_seq_one_letter_code
_entity_poly.pdbx_strand_id
1 'polypeptide(L)'
;MIHLDSKYLSFLTDSGYGLRETLFYGLFSRLQIYKTRNEMLLALPCIHDGALSLDGGMIRGRGMFALGSRKDVEVKFPLISGGSDVPPNYIETEEAVRKLNWETSKLAADKHREQQLLDYRKGKLH
;
A
#
# COMPACT_ATOMS: atom_id res chain seq x y z
N MET A 1 -5.54 -12.39 2.25
CA MET A 1 -5.25 -10.93 2.26
C MET A 1 -3.80 -10.72 2.69
N ILE A 2 -3.16 -9.64 2.28
CA ILE A 2 -1.74 -9.38 2.55
C ILE A 2 -1.57 -8.72 3.91
N HIS A 3 -0.77 -9.33 4.78
CA HIS A 3 -0.30 -8.74 6.02
C HIS A 3 0.96 -7.91 5.76
N LEU A 4 1.09 -6.80 6.48
CA LEU A 4 2.24 -5.91 6.39
C LEU A 4 2.76 -5.65 7.78
N ASP A 5 4.09 -5.69 7.92
CA ASP A 5 4.77 -5.26 9.14
C ASP A 5 4.45 -3.79 9.44
N SER A 6 4.42 -3.45 10.73
CA SER A 6 4.20 -2.08 11.25
C SER A 6 5.05 -1.03 10.54
N LYS A 7 6.32 -1.36 10.28
CA LYS A 7 7.26 -0.49 9.57
C LYS A 7 6.82 -0.08 8.16
N TYR A 8 5.86 -0.77 7.57
CA TYR A 8 5.35 -0.46 6.24
C TYR A 8 3.96 0.17 6.23
N LEU A 9 3.40 0.48 7.41
CA LEU A 9 2.03 1.00 7.53
C LEU A 9 1.91 2.51 7.36
N SER A 10 2.93 3.30 7.71
CA SER A 10 2.85 4.76 7.70
C SER A 10 4.21 5.44 7.49
N PHE A 11 4.19 6.72 7.10
CA PHE A 11 5.36 7.60 6.97
C PHE A 11 6.52 7.03 6.13
N LEU A 12 6.21 6.23 5.11
CA LEU A 12 7.20 5.69 4.18
C LEU A 12 7.44 6.60 2.98
N THR A 13 6.37 7.16 2.45
CA THR A 13 6.45 8.10 1.32
C THR A 13 6.62 9.53 1.83
N ASP A 14 7.09 10.42 0.96
CA ASP A 14 7.15 11.85 1.27
C ASP A 14 5.78 12.41 1.66
N SER A 15 4.68 11.87 1.14
CA SER A 15 3.33 12.28 1.49
C SER A 15 2.81 11.69 2.81
N GLY A 16 3.60 10.85 3.48
CA GLY A 16 3.25 10.24 4.77
C GLY A 16 2.51 8.90 4.67
N TYR A 17 2.24 8.41 3.46
CA TYR A 17 1.53 7.14 3.22
C TYR A 17 2.45 5.92 3.38
N GLY A 18 1.87 4.80 3.78
CA GLY A 18 2.45 3.45 3.81
C GLY A 18 2.25 2.65 2.52
N LEU A 19 2.65 1.37 2.52
CA LEU A 19 2.60 0.51 1.33
C LEU A 19 1.19 0.04 0.97
N ARG A 20 0.25 -0.01 1.94
CA ARG A 20 -1.08 -0.58 1.70
C ARG A 20 -1.87 0.28 0.71
N GLU A 21 -1.92 1.57 0.97
CA GLU A 21 -2.65 2.59 0.22
C GLU A 21 -1.88 3.08 -1.02
N THR A 22 -0.58 2.78 -1.11
CA THR A 22 0.25 3.10 -2.29
C THR A 22 0.46 1.87 -3.15
N LEU A 23 1.49 1.07 -2.85
CA LEU A 23 1.93 -0.08 -3.65
C LEU A 23 0.83 -1.13 -3.82
N PHE A 24 0.25 -1.63 -2.72
CA PHE A 24 -0.70 -2.73 -2.79
C PHE A 24 -2.05 -2.32 -3.39
N TYR A 25 -2.50 -1.09 -3.11
CA TYR A 25 -3.66 -0.53 -3.77
C TYR A 25 -3.41 -0.32 -5.27
N GLY A 26 -2.21 0.11 -5.68
CA GLY A 26 -1.84 0.19 -7.09
C GLY A 26 -1.82 -1.16 -7.80
N LEU A 27 -1.36 -2.22 -7.13
CA LEU A 27 -1.26 -3.57 -7.70
C LEU A 27 -2.61 -4.29 -7.79
N PHE A 28 -3.43 -4.19 -6.75
CA PHE A 28 -4.65 -5.00 -6.61
C PHE A 28 -5.95 -4.18 -6.65
N SER A 29 -5.88 -2.85 -6.49
CA SER A 29 -7.06 -1.98 -6.40
C SER A 29 -8.11 -2.54 -5.43
N ARG A 30 -9.39 -2.62 -5.82
CA ARG A 30 -10.46 -3.24 -5.02
C ARG A 30 -10.77 -4.67 -5.49
N LEU A 31 -9.73 -5.48 -5.70
CA LEU A 31 -9.86 -6.91 -6.04
C LEU A 31 -10.68 -7.66 -4.98
N GLN A 32 -11.72 -8.38 -5.43
CA GLN A 32 -12.60 -9.15 -4.56
C GLN A 32 -12.19 -10.63 -4.52
N ILE A 33 -12.36 -11.29 -3.37
CA ILE A 33 -12.01 -12.70 -3.19
C ILE A 33 -13.26 -13.47 -2.76
N TYR A 34 -13.56 -14.55 -3.48
CA TYR A 34 -14.71 -15.44 -3.25
C TYR A 34 -14.26 -16.84 -2.87
N LYS A 35 -15.12 -17.59 -2.18
CA LYS A 35 -14.82 -18.98 -1.80
C LYS A 35 -14.82 -19.89 -3.02
N THR A 36 -15.82 -19.76 -3.88
CA THR A 36 -16.01 -20.60 -5.07
C THR A 36 -16.21 -19.77 -6.33
N ARG A 37 -15.97 -20.40 -7.49
CA ARG A 37 -16.23 -19.78 -8.79
C ARG A 37 -17.71 -19.47 -8.98
N ASN A 38 -18.60 -20.32 -8.47
CA ASN A 38 -20.05 -20.11 -8.57
C ASN A 38 -20.48 -18.85 -7.82
N GLU A 39 -20.00 -18.65 -6.59
CA GLU A 39 -20.25 -17.41 -5.82
C GLU A 39 -19.72 -16.17 -6.55
N MET A 40 -18.51 -16.25 -7.11
CA MET A 40 -17.91 -15.17 -7.90
C MET A 40 -18.76 -14.82 -9.13
N LEU A 41 -19.29 -15.82 -9.84
CA LEU A 41 -20.13 -15.61 -11.01
C LEU A 41 -21.51 -15.04 -10.65
N LEU A 42 -22.11 -15.47 -9.54
CA LEU A 42 -23.37 -14.91 -9.04
C LEU A 42 -23.23 -13.42 -8.69
N ALA A 43 -22.06 -13.02 -8.20
CA ALA A 43 -21.76 -11.64 -7.85
C ALA A 43 -21.20 -10.80 -9.02
N LEU A 44 -21.12 -11.36 -10.24
CA LEU A 44 -20.51 -10.70 -11.41
C LEU A 44 -20.97 -9.25 -11.65
N PRO A 45 -22.27 -8.90 -11.53
CA PRO A 45 -22.73 -7.52 -11.71
C PRO A 45 -22.18 -6.52 -10.69
N CYS A 46 -21.68 -7.00 -9.55
CA CYS A 46 -21.16 -6.21 -8.43
C CYS A 46 -19.63 -6.10 -8.43
N ILE A 47 -18.95 -6.75 -9.38
CA ILE A 47 -17.48 -6.73 -9.49
C ILE A 47 -17.06 -5.53 -10.34
N HIS A 48 -16.33 -4.59 -9.74
CA HIS A 48 -15.88 -3.37 -10.41
C HIS A 48 -14.49 -3.49 -11.05
N ASP A 49 -13.51 -4.00 -10.31
CA ASP A 49 -12.13 -4.08 -10.78
C ASP A 49 -11.81 -5.50 -11.25
N GLY A 50 -11.59 -6.43 -10.31
CA GLY A 50 -11.36 -7.84 -10.62
C GLY A 50 -11.79 -8.74 -9.47
N ALA A 51 -11.77 -10.05 -9.72
CA ALA A 51 -12.13 -11.04 -8.71
C ALA A 51 -11.33 -12.33 -8.84
N LEU A 52 -11.13 -13.01 -7.70
CA LEU A 52 -10.53 -14.33 -7.60
C LEU A 52 -11.43 -15.27 -6.81
N SER A 53 -11.43 -16.55 -7.15
CA SER A 53 -12.00 -17.60 -6.31
C SER A 53 -10.93 -18.56 -5.82
N LEU A 54 -11.10 -19.09 -4.61
CA LEU A 54 -10.13 -19.99 -3.98
C LEU A 54 -10.03 -21.35 -4.70
N ASP A 55 -11.07 -21.75 -5.44
CA ASP A 55 -11.11 -22.93 -6.31
C ASP A 55 -10.54 -22.68 -7.73
N GLY A 56 -9.84 -21.55 -7.94
CA GLY A 56 -9.04 -21.34 -9.14
C GLY A 56 -9.69 -20.50 -10.25
N GLY A 57 -10.82 -19.83 -9.99
CA GLY A 57 -11.38 -18.81 -10.88
C GLY A 57 -10.63 -17.46 -10.79
N MET A 58 -10.58 -16.73 -11.90
CA MET A 58 -10.00 -15.39 -11.98
C MET A 58 -10.70 -14.55 -13.05
N ILE A 59 -11.13 -13.35 -12.66
CA ILE A 59 -11.64 -12.29 -13.52
C ILE A 59 -10.67 -11.12 -13.40
N ARG A 60 -10.04 -10.76 -14.51
CA ARG A 60 -9.13 -9.62 -14.62
C ARG A 60 -9.91 -8.33 -14.83
N GLY A 61 -9.24 -7.19 -14.66
CA GLY A 61 -9.75 -5.87 -15.01
C GLY A 61 -10.46 -5.84 -16.36
N ARG A 62 -11.61 -5.15 -16.43
CA ARG A 62 -12.51 -5.05 -17.61
C ARG A 62 -13.31 -6.33 -17.92
N GLY A 63 -13.52 -7.20 -16.93
CA GLY A 63 -14.39 -8.38 -17.08
C GLY A 63 -13.79 -9.53 -17.89
N MET A 64 -12.46 -9.53 -18.08
CA MET A 64 -11.79 -10.59 -18.83
C MET A 64 -11.59 -11.84 -17.97
N PHE A 65 -12.16 -12.97 -18.39
CA PHE A 65 -11.98 -14.25 -17.72
C PHE A 65 -10.63 -14.89 -18.06
N ALA A 66 -9.91 -15.36 -17.04
CA ALA A 66 -8.74 -16.20 -17.23
C ALA A 66 -9.16 -17.68 -17.15
N LEU A 67 -9.12 -18.37 -18.28
CA LEU A 67 -9.52 -19.77 -18.43
C LEU A 67 -8.29 -20.66 -18.72
N GLY A 68 -8.46 -21.98 -18.52
CA GLY A 68 -7.43 -22.98 -18.80
C GLY A 68 -6.59 -23.38 -17.58
N SER A 69 -5.60 -24.24 -17.82
CA SER A 69 -4.67 -24.71 -16.78
C SER A 69 -3.82 -23.56 -16.27
N ARG A 70 -3.78 -23.37 -14.95
CA ARG A 70 -2.88 -22.39 -14.35
C ARG A 70 -1.45 -22.87 -14.48
N LYS A 71 -0.55 -21.97 -14.91
CA LYS A 71 0.88 -22.18 -14.77
C LYS A 71 1.25 -21.89 -13.33
N ASP A 72 1.98 -22.81 -12.71
CA ASP A 72 2.54 -22.55 -11.39
C ASP A 72 3.53 -21.39 -11.46
N VAL A 73 3.41 -20.49 -10.50
CA VAL A 73 4.33 -19.37 -10.32
C VAL A 73 5.33 -19.76 -9.23
N GLU A 74 6.62 -19.64 -9.55
CA GLU A 74 7.71 -20.00 -8.65
C GLU A 74 7.78 -19.06 -7.44
N VAL A 75 7.55 -17.77 -7.66
CA VAL A 75 7.52 -16.74 -6.61
C VAL A 75 6.17 -16.75 -5.90
N LYS A 76 6.18 -16.94 -4.58
CA LYS A 76 4.99 -16.98 -3.73
C LYS A 76 5.09 -15.92 -2.63
N PHE A 77 3.93 -15.45 -2.15
CA PHE A 77 3.90 -14.61 -0.96
C PHE A 77 4.43 -15.40 0.25
N PRO A 78 5.29 -14.79 1.07
CA PRO A 78 5.79 -15.45 2.27
C PRO A 78 4.65 -15.72 3.25
N LEU A 79 4.77 -16.80 4.01
CA LEU A 79 3.90 -17.05 5.15
C LEU A 79 4.38 -16.21 6.34
N ILE A 80 3.42 -15.71 7.11
CA ILE A 80 3.72 -15.00 8.35
C ILE A 80 4.16 -16.08 9.34
N SER A 81 5.40 -16.02 9.80
CA SER A 81 5.83 -16.82 10.96
C SER A 81 5.21 -16.20 12.22
N GLY A 82 4.56 -17.02 13.04
CA GLY A 82 3.86 -16.54 14.23
C GLY A 82 4.80 -15.83 15.22
N GLY A 83 4.34 -14.71 15.75
CA GLY A 83 4.94 -13.96 16.86
C GLY A 83 6.33 -13.41 16.56
N SER A 84 6.44 -12.11 16.25
CA SER A 84 7.75 -11.48 16.42
C SER A 84 8.04 -11.45 17.92
N ASP A 85 9.21 -11.93 18.36
CA ASP A 85 9.70 -11.76 19.74
C ASP A 85 9.96 -10.29 20.12
N VAL A 86 9.61 -9.36 19.22
CA VAL A 86 9.72 -7.92 19.39
C VAL A 86 8.64 -7.44 20.37
N PRO A 87 9.03 -6.84 21.50
CA PRO A 87 8.07 -6.28 22.44
C PRO A 87 7.19 -5.22 21.78
N PRO A 88 5.88 -5.14 22.09
CA PRO A 88 4.98 -4.14 21.53
C PRO A 88 5.48 -2.69 21.66
N ASN A 89 6.12 -2.36 22.80
CA ASN A 89 6.71 -1.04 23.07
C ASN A 89 7.79 -0.65 22.05
N TYR A 90 8.55 -1.62 21.54
CA TYR A 90 9.56 -1.35 20.52
C TYR A 90 8.91 -0.92 19.20
N ILE A 91 7.81 -1.56 18.80
CA ILE A 91 7.07 -1.23 17.58
C ILE A 91 6.54 0.20 17.66
N GLU A 92 5.90 0.56 18.77
CA GLU A 92 5.38 1.91 19.00
C GLU A 92 6.50 2.97 18.95
N THR A 93 7.66 2.65 19.53
CA THR A 93 8.83 3.53 19.51
C THR A 93 9.36 3.72 18.09
N GLU A 94 9.47 2.66 17.28
CA GLU A 94 9.89 2.78 15.88
C GLU A 94 8.91 3.60 15.04
N GLU A 95 7.61 3.44 15.26
CA GLU A 95 6.58 4.24 14.59
C GLU A 95 6.70 5.72 14.96
N ALA A 96 6.90 6.03 16.25
CA ALA A 96 7.11 7.39 16.71
C ALA A 96 8.37 8.03 16.11
N VAL A 97 9.48 7.30 16.07
CA VAL A 97 10.73 7.77 15.44
C VAL A 97 10.52 8.08 13.96
N ARG A 98 9.84 7.20 13.22
CA ARG A 98 9.56 7.39 11.79
C ARG A 98 8.70 8.62 11.54
N LYS A 99 7.66 8.81 12.36
CA LYS A 99 6.81 9.99 12.31
C LYS A 99 7.61 11.27 12.56
N LEU A 100 8.43 11.31 13.61
CA LEU A 100 9.26 12.48 13.94
C LEU A 100 10.26 12.81 12.82
N ASN A 101 10.88 11.80 12.21
CA ASN A 101 11.78 12.00 11.07
C ASN A 101 11.03 12.61 9.88
N TRP A 102 9.83 12.11 9.58
CA TRP A 102 9.00 12.67 8.52
C TRP A 102 8.58 14.12 8.80
N GLU A 103 8.12 14.42 10.02
CA GLU A 103 7.75 15.79 10.45
C GLU A 103 8.94 16.75 10.35
N THR A 104 10.12 16.30 10.78
CA THR A 104 11.38 17.07 10.68
C THR A 104 11.73 17.37 9.23
N SER A 105 11.56 16.40 8.34
CA SER A 105 11.78 16.60 6.90
C SER A 105 10.80 17.62 6.30
N LYS A 106 9.54 17.63 6.74
CA LYS A 106 8.55 18.63 6.29
C LYS A 106 8.87 20.02 6.79
N LEU A 107 9.23 20.15 8.05
CA LEU A 107 9.64 21.42 8.63
C LEU A 107 10.87 22.00 7.92
N ALA A 108 11.85 21.16 7.57
CA ALA A 108 13.02 21.58 6.81
C ALA A 108 12.65 22.09 5.41
N ALA A 109 11.75 21.40 4.71
CA ALA A 109 11.26 21.82 3.40
C ALA A 109 10.50 23.16 3.47
N ASP A 110 9.65 23.35 4.49
CA ASP A 110 8.95 24.61 4.70
C ASP A 110 9.90 25.75 5.03
N LYS A 111 10.88 25.53 5.90
CA LYS A 111 11.92 26.53 6.18
C LYS A 111 12.67 26.93 4.91
N HIS A 112 13.01 25.96 4.05
CA HIS A 112 13.66 26.24 2.78
C HIS A 112 12.76 27.07 1.84
N ARG A 113 11.48 26.71 1.73
CA ARG A 113 10.48 27.42 0.94
C ARG A 113 10.32 28.88 1.38
N GLU A 114 10.20 29.12 2.69
CA GLU A 114 10.08 30.48 3.24
C GLU A 114 11.36 31.30 3.00
N GLN A 115 12.54 30.69 3.12
CA GLN A 115 13.81 31.36 2.83
C GLN A 115 13.89 31.83 1.37
N GLN A 116 13.49 30.98 0.41
CA GLN A 116 13.44 31.35 -1.01
C GLN A 116 12.54 32.57 -1.27
N LEU A 117 11.38 32.65 -0.59
CA LEU A 117 10.46 33.77 -0.71
C LEU A 117 11.05 35.08 -0.15
N LEU A 118 11.77 34.99 0.98
CA LEU A 118 12.46 36.14 1.57
C LEU A 118 13.56 36.67 0.65
N ASP A 119 14.36 35.78 0.06
CA ASP A 119 15.45 36.16 -0.83
C ASP A 119 14.93 36.77 -2.13
N TYR A 120 13.85 36.21 -2.70
CA TYR A 120 13.15 36.80 -3.84
C TYR A 120 12.64 38.21 -3.56
N ARG A 121 12.04 38.44 -2.38
CA ARG A 121 11.55 39.77 -1.98
C ARG A 121 12.69 40.77 -1.85
N LYS A 122 13.82 40.37 -1.24
CA LYS A 122 15.01 41.23 -1.10
C LYS A 122 15.59 41.60 -2.47
N GLY A 123 15.68 40.63 -3.39
CA GLY A 123 16.17 40.88 -4.75
C GLY A 123 15.29 41.80 -5.60
N LYS A 124 14.00 41.96 -5.24
CA LYS A 124 13.07 42.90 -5.89
C LYS A 124 13.08 44.32 -5.31
N LEU A 125 13.70 44.53 -4.15
CA LEU A 125 13.81 45.86 -3.52
C LEU A 125 15.03 46.66 -3.99
N HIS A 126 15.83 46.10 -4.90
CA HIS A 126 16.95 46.74 -5.59
C HIS A 126 16.66 46.83 -7.08
#